data_AF-A0A067NPQ3-F1
#
_entry.id   AF-A0A067NPQ3-F1
#
_cell.length_a   1.000
_cell.length_b   1.000
_cell.length_c   1.000
_cell.angle_alpha   90.00
_cell.angle_beta   90.00
_cell.angle_gamma   90.00
#
_symmetry.space_group_name_H-M   'P 1'
#
loop_
_entity.id
_entity.type
_entity.pdbx_description
1 polymer ?
#
loop_
_entity_poly.entity_id
_entity_poly.type
_entity_poly.pdbx_seq_one_letter_code
_entity_poly.pdbx_strand_id
1 'polypeptide(L)'
;MSSNQPLLGSLAMQAPSQTPQTVHVSPSTCHDLSLFKELLREYRRLDDLITMRINRANAHQRDKDRLDPVKGNLQDEACSQVWKELIANWSRRTKLVEYCVSVVDSSMEEKKRTIAGLEADDAARRKAQAQLFAEEVKLNQVHNELSVEKIIRQRSLDAFKSRCRYFVPPSTDAEASKWWDSVNRGR
;
A
#
# COMPACT_ATOMS: atom_id res chain seq x y z
N MET A 1 -37.58 -33.51 -15.19
CA MET A 1 -37.30 -32.22 -15.86
C MET A 1 -36.28 -31.48 -15.03
N SER A 2 -35.02 -31.44 -15.49
CA SER A 2 -33.92 -30.80 -14.76
C SER A 2 -33.93 -29.30 -15.07
N SER A 3 -34.17 -28.46 -14.08
CA SER A 3 -34.12 -27.01 -14.25
C SER A 3 -32.66 -26.55 -14.27
N ASN A 4 -32.10 -26.35 -15.46
CA ASN A 4 -30.87 -25.58 -15.63
C ASN A 4 -31.17 -24.13 -15.22
N GLN A 5 -30.88 -23.78 -13.97
CA GLN A 5 -30.82 -22.38 -13.57
C GLN A 5 -29.67 -21.70 -14.32
N PRO A 6 -29.89 -20.55 -14.98
CA PRO A 6 -28.81 -19.82 -15.62
C PRO A 6 -27.81 -19.36 -14.56
N LEU A 7 -26.53 -19.65 -14.79
CA LEU A 7 -25.39 -19.12 -14.03
C LEU A 7 -25.32 -17.60 -14.22
N LEU A 8 -26.16 -16.87 -13.49
CA LEU A 8 -26.18 -15.42 -13.47
C LEU A 8 -24.96 -14.93 -12.67
N GLY A 9 -23.94 -14.45 -13.39
CA GLY A 9 -23.23 -13.22 -13.03
C GLY A 9 -22.23 -13.23 -11.88
N SER A 10 -21.72 -14.37 -11.42
CA SER A 10 -20.70 -14.40 -10.35
C SER A 10 -19.28 -14.66 -10.85
N LEU A 11 -19.06 -15.42 -11.93
CA LEU A 11 -17.70 -15.71 -12.43
C LEU A 11 -16.95 -14.47 -12.94
N ALA A 12 -17.65 -13.47 -13.51
CA ALA A 12 -17.04 -12.22 -13.97
C ALA A 12 -16.70 -11.23 -12.83
N MET A 13 -17.39 -11.34 -11.68
CA MET A 13 -17.05 -10.59 -10.45
C MET A 13 -16.08 -11.36 -9.53
N GLN A 14 -15.90 -12.65 -9.79
CA GLN A 14 -15.04 -13.59 -9.06
C GLN A 14 -13.58 -13.55 -9.50
N ALA A 15 -13.16 -12.71 -10.44
CA ALA A 15 -11.73 -12.64 -10.78
C ALA A 15 -10.90 -12.32 -9.52
N PRO A 16 -10.13 -13.30 -8.99
CA PRO A 16 -9.12 -13.05 -8.00
C PRO A 16 -7.85 -12.76 -8.81
N SER A 17 -7.82 -11.64 -9.51
CA SER A 17 -6.71 -11.33 -10.40
C SER A 17 -6.25 -9.89 -10.22
N GLN A 18 -5.90 -9.57 -9.00
CA GLN A 18 -4.56 -9.03 -8.86
C GLN A 18 -3.82 -10.09 -8.05
N THR A 19 -3.29 -11.11 -8.71
CA THR A 19 -1.99 -11.62 -8.26
C THR A 19 -1.16 -10.35 -8.03
N PRO A 20 -0.64 -10.11 -6.82
CA PRO A 20 0.07 -8.86 -6.58
C PRO A 20 1.22 -8.85 -7.56
N GLN A 21 1.07 -8.08 -8.65
CA GLN A 21 2.13 -7.94 -9.61
C GLN A 21 3.25 -7.30 -8.82
N THR A 22 4.34 -8.03 -8.68
CA THR A 22 5.53 -7.49 -8.06
C THR A 22 6.06 -6.46 -9.06
N VAL A 23 5.61 -5.22 -8.90
CA VAL A 23 6.08 -4.11 -9.71
C VAL A 23 7.54 -3.88 -9.31
N HIS A 24 8.45 -4.18 -10.22
CA HIS A 24 9.86 -3.86 -10.03
C HIS A 24 10.03 -2.36 -10.19
N VAL A 25 10.31 -1.68 -9.08
CA VAL A 25 10.53 -0.24 -9.05
C VAL A 25 11.99 0.02 -9.41
N SER A 26 12.21 0.81 -10.46
CA SER A 26 13.55 1.26 -10.87
C SER A 26 13.84 2.67 -10.32
N PRO A 27 15.10 3.13 -10.32
CA PRO A 27 15.42 4.51 -9.95
C PRO A 27 14.68 5.54 -10.80
N SER A 28 14.47 5.25 -12.09
CA SER A 28 13.72 6.12 -13.00
C SER A 28 12.26 6.30 -12.56
N THR A 29 11.62 5.28 -11.99
CA THR A 29 10.28 5.38 -11.42
C THR A 29 10.22 6.38 -10.26
N CYS A 30 11.26 6.45 -9.42
CA CYS A 30 11.28 7.36 -8.28
C CYS A 30 11.52 8.81 -8.67
N HIS A 31 12.18 9.05 -9.82
CA HIS A 31 12.37 10.40 -10.38
C HIS A 31 11.15 10.92 -11.14
N ASP A 32 10.31 10.02 -11.66
CA ASP A 32 9.04 10.36 -12.27
C ASP A 32 7.94 10.41 -11.21
N LEU A 33 7.67 11.62 -10.70
CA LEU A 33 6.63 11.85 -9.70
C LEU A 33 5.23 11.41 -10.14
N SER A 34 4.92 11.48 -11.44
CA SER A 34 3.61 11.08 -11.94
C SER A 34 3.45 9.57 -11.83
N LEU A 35 4.43 8.83 -12.35
CA LEU A 35 4.44 7.37 -12.29
C LEU A 35 4.49 6.86 -10.85
N PHE A 36 5.32 7.48 -10.00
CA PHE A 36 5.38 7.17 -8.58
C PHE A 36 4.02 7.35 -7.88
N LYS A 37 3.31 8.45 -8.14
CA LYS A 37 1.98 8.70 -7.57
C LYS A 37 0.92 7.73 -8.10
N GLU A 38 0.96 7.38 -9.38
CA GLU A 38 0.07 6.37 -9.96
C GLU A 38 0.28 5.00 -9.30
N LEU A 39 1.53 4.60 -9.11
CA LEU A 39 1.87 3.36 -8.43
C LEU A 39 1.36 3.35 -6.98
N LEU A 40 1.55 4.45 -6.23
CA LEU A 40 1.00 4.57 -4.89
C LEU A 40 -0.53 4.50 -4.86
N ARG A 41 -1.23 5.08 -5.85
CA ARG A 41 -2.69 4.99 -5.95
C ARG A 41 -3.15 3.55 -6.12
N GLU A 42 -2.48 2.76 -6.98
CA GLU A 42 -2.84 1.35 -7.16
C GLU A 42 -2.61 0.53 -5.88
N TYR A 43 -1.50 0.75 -5.17
CA TYR A 43 -1.31 0.10 -3.86
C TYR A 43 -2.36 0.55 -2.82
N ARG A 44 -2.79 1.83 -2.84
CA ARG A 44 -3.82 2.38 -1.93
C ARG A 44 -5.23 1.89 -2.23
N ARG A 45 -5.50 1.44 -3.46
CA ARG A 45 -6.78 0.85 -3.84
C ARG A 45 -7.20 -0.33 -2.96
N LEU A 46 -6.24 -1.09 -2.44
CA LEU A 46 -6.53 -2.17 -1.49
C LEU A 46 -7.05 -1.65 -0.14
N ASP A 47 -6.50 -0.54 0.35
CA ASP A 47 -6.97 0.14 1.56
C ASP A 47 -8.33 0.80 1.35
N ASP A 48 -8.55 1.49 0.22
CA ASP A 48 -9.83 2.15 -0.10
C ASP A 48 -10.99 1.14 -0.20
N LEU A 49 -10.70 -0.07 -0.66
CA LEU A 49 -11.67 -1.15 -0.82
C LEU A 49 -11.77 -2.05 0.42
N ILE A 50 -11.15 -1.71 1.56
CA ILE A 50 -11.11 -2.55 2.77
C ILE A 50 -12.50 -3.02 3.21
N THR A 51 -13.49 -2.12 3.27
CA THR A 51 -14.87 -2.47 3.68
C THR A 51 -15.51 -3.46 2.72
N MET A 52 -15.36 -3.25 1.41
CA MET A 52 -15.86 -4.14 0.37
C MET A 52 -15.20 -5.51 0.44
N ARG A 53 -13.87 -5.54 0.68
CA ARG A 53 -13.11 -6.79 0.85
C ARG A 53 -13.55 -7.57 2.08
N ILE A 54 -13.76 -6.92 3.22
CA ILE A 54 -14.27 -7.56 4.44
C ILE A 54 -15.67 -8.14 4.19
N ASN A 55 -16.57 -7.37 3.58
CA ASN A 55 -17.91 -7.86 3.26
C ASN A 55 -17.87 -9.08 2.33
N ARG A 56 -16.98 -9.07 1.33
CA ARG A 56 -16.76 -10.20 0.43
C ARG A 56 -16.17 -11.42 1.15
N ALA A 57 -15.16 -11.24 1.99
CA ALA A 57 -14.55 -12.32 2.77
C ALA A 57 -15.59 -12.98 3.69
N ASN A 58 -16.43 -12.18 4.36
CA ASN A 58 -17.53 -12.68 5.17
C ASN A 58 -18.56 -13.47 4.35
N ALA A 59 -18.93 -12.99 3.15
CA ALA A 59 -19.86 -13.69 2.28
C ALA A 59 -19.30 -15.05 1.82
N HIS A 60 -18.02 -15.09 1.45
CA HIS A 60 -17.34 -16.32 1.07
C HIS A 60 -17.27 -17.33 2.22
N GLN A 61 -16.98 -16.86 3.44
CA GLN A 61 -16.92 -17.74 4.61
C GLN A 61 -18.30 -18.30 4.98
N ARG A 62 -19.37 -17.51 4.83
CA ARG A 62 -20.75 -17.99 5.00
C ARG A 62 -21.16 -19.02 3.97
N ASP A 63 -20.68 -18.90 2.73
CA ASP A 63 -20.96 -19.87 1.68
C ASP A 63 -20.25 -21.21 1.96
N LYS A 64 -18.99 -21.16 2.40
CA LYS A 64 -18.25 -22.34 2.88
C LYS A 64 -18.97 -23.05 4.03
N ASP A 65 -19.43 -22.31 5.03
CA ASP A 65 -20.14 -22.86 6.20
C ASP A 65 -21.44 -23.60 5.82
N ARG A 66 -22.10 -23.20 4.71
CA ARG A 66 -23.26 -23.94 4.19
C ARG A 66 -22.91 -25.29 3.59
N LEU A 67 -21.71 -25.42 3.02
CA LEU A 67 -21.24 -26.64 2.36
C LEU A 67 -20.56 -27.59 3.35
N ASP A 68 -19.82 -27.05 4.31
CA ASP A 68 -19.12 -27.78 5.35
C ASP A 68 -19.16 -26.97 6.67
N PRO A 69 -20.11 -27.25 7.58
CA PRO A 69 -20.26 -26.50 8.82
C PRO A 69 -19.10 -26.78 9.78
N VAL A 70 -18.07 -25.93 9.73
CA VAL A 70 -16.91 -26.02 10.63
C VAL A 70 -17.22 -25.30 11.95
N LYS A 71 -16.90 -25.94 13.08
CA LYS A 71 -16.99 -25.29 14.40
C LYS A 71 -15.89 -24.23 14.53
N GLY A 72 -16.25 -22.96 14.38
CA GLY A 72 -15.35 -21.82 14.58
C GLY A 72 -16.04 -20.47 14.40
N ASN A 73 -15.39 -19.38 14.82
CA ASN A 73 -15.90 -18.03 14.57
C ASN A 73 -15.60 -17.63 13.12
N LEU A 74 -16.59 -17.76 12.23
CA LEU A 74 -16.50 -17.43 10.80
C LEU A 74 -16.03 -15.98 10.56
N GLN A 75 -16.40 -15.05 11.46
CA GLN A 75 -16.00 -13.66 11.35
C GLN A 75 -14.50 -13.49 11.57
N ASP A 76 -13.90 -14.24 12.50
CA ASP A 76 -12.48 -14.13 12.82
C ASP A 76 -11.62 -14.67 11.67
N GLU A 77 -12.07 -15.72 10.98
CA GLU A 77 -11.36 -16.28 9.82
C GLU A 77 -11.36 -15.29 8.63
N ALA A 78 -12.51 -14.68 8.34
CA ALA A 78 -12.63 -13.65 7.29
C ALA A 78 -11.76 -12.42 7.62
N CYS A 79 -11.79 -11.95 8.87
CA CYS A 79 -10.95 -10.84 9.34
C CYS A 79 -9.46 -11.20 9.26
N SER A 80 -9.08 -12.43 9.62
CA SER A 80 -7.70 -12.93 9.54
C SER A 80 -7.17 -12.93 8.11
N GLN A 81 -7.98 -13.39 7.14
CA GLN A 81 -7.59 -13.36 5.73
C GLN A 81 -7.33 -11.93 5.25
N VAL A 82 -8.28 -11.01 5.49
CA VAL A 82 -8.13 -9.62 5.05
C VAL A 82 -6.96 -8.93 5.75
N TRP A 83 -6.72 -9.24 7.03
CA TRP A 83 -5.60 -8.70 7.78
C TRP A 83 -4.25 -9.08 7.16
N LYS A 84 -4.08 -10.35 6.74
CA LYS A 84 -2.87 -10.80 6.04
C LYS A 84 -2.66 -10.06 4.71
N GLU A 85 -3.72 -9.88 3.93
CA GLU A 85 -3.66 -9.10 2.68
C GLU A 85 -3.24 -7.66 2.94
N LEU A 86 -3.79 -7.04 3.99
CA LEU A 86 -3.54 -5.66 4.36
C LEU A 86 -2.07 -5.44 4.77
N ILE A 87 -1.52 -6.32 5.63
CA ILE A 87 -0.12 -6.25 6.06
C ILE A 87 0.83 -6.46 4.89
N ALA A 88 0.56 -7.45 4.04
CA ALA A 88 1.39 -7.70 2.88
C ALA A 88 1.44 -6.47 1.95
N ASN A 89 0.32 -5.76 1.79
CA ASN A 89 0.25 -4.51 1.05
C ASN A 89 1.04 -3.39 1.71
N TRP A 90 0.85 -3.17 3.02
CA TRP A 90 1.58 -2.16 3.78
C TRP A 90 3.09 -2.39 3.74
N SER A 91 3.54 -3.63 3.91
CA SER A 91 4.96 -4.02 3.84
C SER A 91 5.56 -3.68 2.46
N ARG A 92 4.85 -4.01 1.37
CA ARG A 92 5.28 -3.68 -0.01
C ARG A 92 5.35 -2.16 -0.24
N ARG A 93 4.31 -1.42 0.16
CA ARG A 93 4.26 0.03 -0.03
C ARG A 93 5.30 0.77 0.81
N THR A 94 5.57 0.30 2.03
CA THR A 94 6.66 0.82 2.89
C THR A 94 8.00 0.74 2.16
N LYS A 95 8.36 -0.45 1.71
CA LYS A 95 9.63 -0.71 1.03
C LYS A 95 9.77 0.14 -0.23
N LEU A 96 8.68 0.33 -0.97
CA LEU A 96 8.64 1.18 -2.16
C LEU A 96 8.92 2.65 -1.82
N VAL A 97 8.22 3.20 -0.83
CA VAL A 97 8.41 4.62 -0.44
C VAL A 97 9.81 4.83 0.11
N GLU A 98 10.30 3.95 1.00
CA GLU A 98 11.66 4.01 1.56
C GLU A 98 12.73 3.91 0.46
N TYR A 99 12.54 3.00 -0.51
CA TYR A 99 13.42 2.90 -1.66
C TYR A 99 13.46 4.20 -2.45
N CYS A 100 12.30 4.76 -2.81
CA CYS A 100 12.27 6.00 -3.57
C CYS A 100 12.83 7.20 -2.81
N VAL A 101 12.63 7.29 -1.49
CA VAL A 101 13.31 8.28 -0.63
C VAL A 101 14.83 8.14 -0.77
N SER A 102 15.37 6.92 -0.62
CA SER A 102 16.82 6.71 -0.72
C SER A 102 17.41 7.07 -2.09
N VAL A 103 16.67 6.83 -3.17
CA VAL A 103 17.06 7.17 -4.55
C VAL A 103 17.09 8.68 -4.75
N VAL A 104 16.02 9.40 -4.36
CA VAL A 104 15.96 10.86 -4.55
C VAL A 104 16.96 11.59 -3.65
N ASP A 105 17.21 11.09 -2.44
CA ASP A 105 18.23 11.64 -1.53
C ASP A 105 19.63 11.49 -2.14
N SER A 106 19.97 10.30 -2.64
CA SER A 106 21.26 10.04 -3.27
C SER A 106 21.46 10.93 -4.50
N SER A 107 20.44 11.07 -5.34
CA SER A 107 20.48 11.92 -6.54
C SER A 107 20.62 13.40 -6.20
N MET A 108 19.97 13.87 -5.13
CA MET A 108 20.09 15.25 -4.66
C MET A 108 21.49 15.56 -4.15
N GLU A 109 22.07 14.66 -3.36
CA GLU A 109 23.44 14.83 -2.86
C GLU A 109 24.48 14.81 -3.98
N GLU A 110 24.30 13.95 -4.99
CA GLU A 110 25.15 13.95 -6.19
C GLU A 110 25.06 15.28 -6.95
N LYS A 111 23.85 15.77 -7.22
CA LYS A 111 23.64 17.05 -7.92
C LYS A 111 24.21 18.24 -7.15
N LYS A 112 24.05 18.28 -5.82
CA LYS A 112 24.65 19.31 -4.97
C LYS A 112 26.17 19.31 -5.06
N ARG A 113 26.81 18.13 -5.03
CA ARG A 113 28.27 17.98 -5.19
C ARG A 113 28.76 18.44 -6.55
N THR A 114 28.07 18.07 -7.62
CA THR A 114 28.39 18.52 -8.98
C THR A 114 28.33 20.04 -9.08
N ILE A 115 27.29 20.67 -8.51
CA ILE A 115 27.12 22.12 -8.58
C ILE A 115 28.12 22.86 -7.70
N ALA A 116 28.49 22.32 -6.54
CA ALA A 116 29.52 22.90 -5.68
C ALA A 116 30.92 22.88 -6.32
N GLY A 117 31.19 21.93 -7.22
CA GLY A 117 32.46 21.81 -7.96
C GLY A 117 32.51 22.59 -9.27
N LEU A 118 31.43 23.25 -9.69
CA LEU A 118 31.39 24.03 -10.92
C LEU A 118 31.88 25.46 -10.68
N GLU A 119 33.07 25.78 -11.20
CA GLU A 119 33.51 27.15 -11.48
C GLU A 119 32.69 27.66 -12.68
N ALA A 120 31.48 28.17 -12.43
CA ALA A 120 30.52 28.56 -13.46
C ALA A 120 30.26 30.07 -13.46
N ASP A 121 29.97 30.61 -14.66
CA ASP A 121 29.50 31.99 -14.80
C ASP A 121 28.14 32.22 -14.08
N ASP A 122 27.79 33.49 -13.85
CA ASP A 122 26.57 33.83 -13.11
C ASP A 122 25.28 33.31 -13.75
N ALA A 123 25.25 33.15 -15.08
CA ALA A 123 24.08 32.63 -15.80
C ALA A 123 23.91 31.11 -15.60
N ALA A 124 25.00 30.35 -15.71
CA ALA A 124 25.04 28.93 -15.46
C ALA A 124 24.74 28.61 -13.99
N ARG A 125 25.24 29.44 -13.06
CA ARG A 125 24.94 29.31 -11.62
C ARG A 125 23.44 29.48 -11.32
N ARG A 126 22.77 30.49 -11.91
CA ARG A 126 21.32 30.67 -11.76
C ARG A 126 20.53 29.49 -12.33
N LYS A 127 20.93 28.96 -13.49
CA LYS A 127 20.29 27.79 -14.10
C LYS A 127 20.44 26.54 -13.22
N ALA A 128 21.64 26.31 -12.67
CA ALA A 128 21.91 25.21 -11.76
C ALA A 128 21.07 25.30 -10.47
N GLN A 129 20.96 26.50 -9.89
CA GLN A 129 20.11 26.74 -8.72
C GLN A 129 18.62 26.48 -9.00
N ALA A 130 18.11 26.92 -10.16
CA ALA A 130 16.72 26.65 -10.54
C ALA A 130 16.43 25.14 -10.68
N GLN A 131 17.39 24.39 -11.23
CA GLN A 131 17.29 22.92 -11.32
C GLN A 131 17.33 22.25 -9.94
N LEU A 132 18.20 22.71 -9.04
CA LEU A 132 18.25 22.22 -7.66
C LEU A 132 16.92 22.43 -6.93
N PHE A 133 16.32 23.62 -7.07
CA PHE A 133 15.03 23.91 -6.45
C PHE A 133 13.93 22.98 -6.98
N ALA A 134 13.89 22.74 -8.29
CA ALA A 134 12.93 21.81 -8.88
C ALA A 134 13.09 20.38 -8.33
N GLU A 135 14.32 19.93 -8.13
CA GLU A 135 14.61 18.60 -7.56
C GLU A 135 14.33 18.53 -6.05
N GLU A 136 14.58 19.60 -5.30
CA GLU A 136 14.23 19.71 -3.88
C GLU A 136 12.71 19.63 -3.65
N VAL A 137 11.92 20.25 -4.54
CA VAL A 137 10.46 20.09 -4.52
C VAL A 137 10.05 18.62 -4.72
N LYS A 138 10.74 17.88 -5.62
CA LYS A 138 10.46 16.45 -5.82
C LYS A 138 10.81 15.64 -4.58
N LEU A 139 11.99 15.88 -4.00
CA LEU A 139 12.43 15.24 -2.76
C LEU A 139 11.39 15.44 -1.65
N ASN A 140 10.96 16.68 -1.43
CA ASN A 140 9.95 17.01 -0.42
C ASN A 140 8.62 16.28 -0.68
N GLN A 141 8.19 16.16 -1.94
CA GLN A 141 6.99 15.40 -2.27
C GLN A 141 7.13 13.92 -1.93
N VAL A 142 8.26 13.28 -2.26
CA VAL A 142 8.50 11.86 -1.96
C VAL A 142 8.62 11.64 -0.45
N HIS A 143 9.30 12.54 0.28
CA HIS A 143 9.40 12.50 1.75
C HIS A 143 8.04 12.63 2.43
N ASN A 144 7.19 13.53 1.93
CA ASN A 144 5.85 13.71 2.45
C ASN A 144 5.00 12.43 2.34
N GLU A 145 5.29 11.54 1.38
CA GLU A 145 4.59 10.26 1.27
C GLU A 145 4.81 9.35 2.49
N LEU A 146 5.91 9.49 3.25
CA LEU A 146 6.08 8.76 4.51
C LEU A 146 5.03 9.16 5.55
N SER A 147 4.67 10.44 5.59
CA SER A 147 3.62 10.96 6.48
C SER A 147 2.23 10.58 5.98
N VAL A 148 1.97 10.71 4.67
CA VAL A 148 0.71 10.26 4.04
C VAL A 148 0.49 8.77 4.32
N GLU A 149 1.54 7.96 4.21
CA GLU A 149 1.47 6.52 4.43
C GLU A 149 1.03 6.16 5.87
N LYS A 150 1.52 6.89 6.88
CA LYS A 150 1.06 6.72 8.26
C LYS A 150 -0.43 7.02 8.40
N ILE A 151 -0.92 8.10 7.77
CA ILE A 151 -2.33 8.49 7.78
C ILE A 151 -3.20 7.42 7.11
N ILE A 152 -2.78 6.91 5.95
CA ILE A 152 -3.53 5.88 5.22
C ILE A 152 -3.64 4.61 6.06
N ARG A 153 -2.53 4.13 6.66
CA ARG A 153 -2.54 2.94 7.54
C ARG A 153 -3.49 3.09 8.72
N GLN A 154 -3.50 4.26 9.36
CA GLN A 154 -4.40 4.52 10.47
C GLN A 154 -5.86 4.45 10.03
N ARG A 155 -6.21 5.08 8.90
CA ARG A 155 -7.57 5.06 8.35
C ARG A 155 -8.02 3.66 7.96
N SER A 156 -7.17 2.87 7.30
CA SER A 156 -7.52 1.50 6.92
C SER A 156 -7.61 0.58 8.14
N LEU A 157 -6.79 0.79 9.19
CA LEU A 157 -6.95 0.08 10.45
C LEU A 157 -8.26 0.43 11.16
N ASP A 158 -8.63 1.71 11.22
CA ASP A 158 -9.89 2.13 11.85
C ASP A 158 -11.10 1.54 11.11
N ALA A 159 -11.07 1.55 9.77
CA ALA A 159 -12.08 0.90 8.95
C ALA A 159 -12.13 -0.62 9.19
N PHE A 160 -10.97 -1.28 9.27
CA PHE A 160 -10.88 -2.70 9.60
C PHE A 160 -11.50 -3.01 10.97
N LYS A 161 -11.10 -2.28 12.03
CA LYS A 161 -11.62 -2.46 13.40
C LYS A 161 -13.12 -2.20 13.52
N SER A 162 -13.69 -1.33 12.68
CA SER A 162 -15.14 -1.10 12.65
C SER A 162 -15.95 -2.36 12.30
N ARG A 163 -15.36 -3.29 11.53
CA ARG A 163 -15.99 -4.56 11.12
C ARG A 163 -15.44 -5.78 11.88
N CYS A 164 -14.19 -5.71 12.32
CA CYS A 164 -13.45 -6.77 13.00
C CYS A 164 -13.14 -6.38 14.46
N ARG A 165 -14.18 -6.03 15.24
CA ARG A 165 -14.05 -5.38 16.56
C ARG A 165 -13.25 -6.18 17.59
N TYR A 166 -13.40 -7.51 17.58
CA TYR A 166 -12.75 -8.41 18.55
C TYR A 166 -11.55 -9.14 17.96
N PHE A 167 -11.17 -8.81 16.73
CA PHE A 167 -10.04 -9.43 16.08
C PHE A 167 -8.74 -9.00 16.75
N VAL A 168 -7.89 -9.97 17.06
CA VAL A 168 -6.51 -9.76 17.49
C VAL A 168 -5.61 -10.62 16.59
N PRO A 169 -4.53 -10.04 16.02
CA PRO A 169 -3.60 -10.82 15.22
C PRO A 169 -3.05 -12.01 16.02
N PRO A 170 -2.91 -13.20 15.40
CA PRO A 170 -2.28 -14.33 16.06
C PRO A 170 -0.83 -14.00 16.43
N SER A 171 -0.42 -14.32 17.66
CA SER A 171 0.95 -14.10 18.15
C SER A 171 2.01 -14.91 17.41
N THR A 172 1.59 -15.92 16.63
CA THR A 172 2.46 -16.71 15.74
C THR A 172 2.99 -15.91 14.56
N ASP A 173 2.31 -14.82 14.19
CA ASP A 173 2.75 -13.92 13.13
C ASP A 173 3.36 -12.64 13.74
N ALA A 174 4.68 -12.68 13.92
CA ALA A 174 5.44 -11.60 14.52
C ALA A 174 5.44 -10.34 13.63
N GLU A 175 5.37 -10.46 12.31
CA GLU A 175 5.27 -9.31 11.40
C GLU A 175 3.90 -8.65 11.55
N ALA A 176 2.84 -9.44 11.55
CA ALA A 176 1.48 -8.95 11.76
C ALA A 176 1.30 -8.24 13.10
N SER A 177 1.88 -8.81 14.16
CA SER A 177 1.83 -8.23 15.51
C SER A 177 2.60 -6.90 15.57
N LYS A 178 3.77 -6.81 14.92
CA LYS A 178 4.54 -5.55 14.82
C LYS A 178 3.75 -4.46 14.08
N TRP A 179 3.08 -4.80 12.98
CA TRP A 179 2.24 -3.87 12.24
C TRP A 179 1.03 -3.41 13.05
N TRP A 180 0.40 -4.31 13.79
CA TRP A 180 -0.71 -3.98 14.68
C TRP A 180 -0.27 -2.97 15.76
N ASP A 181 0.86 -3.22 16.40
CA ASP A 181 1.40 -2.35 17.44
C ASP A 181 1.88 -1.01 16.90
N SER A 182 2.55 -0.99 15.74
CA SER A 182 3.11 0.24 15.17
C SER A 182 2.03 1.26 14.81
N VAL A 183 0.90 0.80 14.29
CA VAL A 183 -0.23 1.67 13.95
C VAL A 183 -0.98 2.10 15.23
N ASN A 184 -1.14 1.20 16.21
CA ASN A 184 -1.81 1.54 17.48
C ASN A 184 -1.05 2.55 18.35
N ARG A 185 0.28 2.57 18.31
CA ARG A 185 1.11 3.54 19.07
C ARG A 185 1.05 4.96 18.51
N GLY A 186 0.53 5.15 17.30
CA GLY A 186 0.40 6.45 16.65
C GLY A 186 -0.90 7.19 16.97
N ARG A 187 -1.72 6.67 17.90
CA ARG A 187 -2.97 7.30 18.36
C ARG A 187 -2.75 8.14 19.61
#